data_AF-A0A228HTD2-F1
#
_entry.id   AF-A0A228HTD2-F1
#
_cell.length_a   1.000
_cell.length_b   1.000
_cell.length_c   1.000
_cell.angle_alpha   90.00
_cell.angle_beta   90.00
_cell.angle_gamma   90.00
#
_symmetry.space_group_name_H-M   'P 1'
#
loop_
_entity.id
_entity.type
_entity.pdbx_description
1 polymer ?
#
loop_
_entity_poly.entity_id
_entity_poly.type
_entity_poly.pdbx_seq_one_letter_code
_entity_poly.pdbx_strand_id
1 'polypeptide(L)'
;MVAQTYRRIDLALAQLDAALRLFLEYREFAAAITLAGAAEEVLGKEVNRRGRQVALDRRVIRYAAQDRKDAIAEANRVRNALKHFGDHEQSDITADLEEAARWMLERACENAHQLELEVPRSDAFGAWYHKMLIERHAAPPTEQPTIE
;
A
#
# COMPACT_ATOMS: atom_id res chain seq x y z
N MET A 1 17.18 -27.81 -10.68
CA MET A 1 16.34 -26.73 -11.27
C MET A 1 17.24 -25.83 -12.10
N VAL A 2 16.76 -25.29 -13.23
CA VAL A 2 17.54 -24.41 -14.13
C VAL A 2 17.12 -22.95 -13.92
N ALA A 3 18.08 -22.03 -13.92
CA ALA A 3 17.83 -20.60 -13.79
C ALA A 3 17.09 -20.05 -15.04
N GLN A 4 16.13 -19.16 -14.82
CA GLN A 4 15.33 -18.52 -15.86
C GLN A 4 15.38 -17.00 -15.71
N THR A 5 15.22 -16.29 -16.83
CA THR A 5 15.17 -14.81 -16.87
C THR A 5 13.74 -14.32 -16.83
N TYR A 6 13.45 -13.37 -15.93
CA TYR A 6 12.13 -12.76 -15.78
C TYR A 6 12.22 -11.23 -15.89
N ARG A 7 11.18 -10.59 -16.42
CA ARG A 7 11.07 -9.13 -16.34
C ARG A 7 10.62 -8.76 -14.92
N ARG A 8 11.34 -7.83 -14.31
CA ARG A 8 11.05 -7.37 -12.94
C ARG A 8 9.64 -6.76 -12.82
N ILE A 9 9.14 -6.13 -13.87
CA ILE A 9 7.78 -5.55 -13.91
C ILE A 9 6.71 -6.65 -13.86
N ASP A 10 6.90 -7.75 -14.58
CA ASP A 10 5.94 -8.86 -14.55
C ASP A 10 5.88 -9.50 -13.16
N LEU A 11 7.03 -9.65 -12.50
CA LEU A 11 7.09 -10.14 -11.13
C LEU A 11 6.41 -9.19 -10.15
N ALA A 12 6.60 -7.87 -10.33
CA ALA A 12 5.94 -6.86 -9.50
C ALA A 12 4.41 -6.87 -9.70
N LEU A 13 3.92 -7.05 -10.94
CA LEU A 13 2.49 -7.19 -11.21
C LEU A 13 1.91 -8.46 -10.58
N ALA A 14 2.62 -9.59 -10.66
CA ALA A 14 2.21 -10.82 -10.00
C ALA A 14 2.17 -10.67 -8.46
N GLN A 15 3.13 -9.95 -7.88
CA GLN A 15 3.13 -9.62 -6.45
C GLN A 15 1.95 -8.72 -6.07
N LEU A 16 1.63 -7.70 -6.89
CA LEU A 16 0.50 -6.82 -6.65
C LEU A 16 -0.83 -7.58 -6.74
N ASP A 17 -1.00 -8.44 -7.75
CA ASP A 17 -2.19 -9.27 -7.88
C ASP A 17 -2.38 -10.21 -6.69
N ALA A 18 -1.30 -10.87 -6.25
CA ALA A 18 -1.32 -11.70 -5.05
C ALA A 18 -1.67 -10.89 -3.79
N ALA A 19 -1.14 -9.67 -3.66
CA ALA A 19 -1.45 -8.77 -2.54
C ALA A 19 -2.94 -8.38 -2.52
N LEU A 20 -3.51 -8.04 -3.68
CA LEU A 20 -4.94 -7.73 -3.83
C LEU A 20 -5.81 -8.92 -3.45
N ARG A 21 -5.41 -10.12 -3.86
CA ARG A 21 -6.10 -11.36 -3.49
C ARG A 21 -6.08 -11.61 -1.98
N LEU A 22 -4.90 -11.50 -1.35
CA LEU A 22 -4.74 -11.65 0.10
C LEU A 22 -5.60 -10.66 0.89
N PHE A 23 -5.68 -9.43 0.40
CA PHE A 23 -6.50 -8.39 0.99
C PHE A 23 -8.01 -8.67 0.87
N LEU A 24 -8.48 -8.91 -0.36
CA LEU A 24 -9.91 -9.01 -0.67
C LEU A 24 -10.54 -10.32 -0.22
N GLU A 25 -9.84 -11.43 -0.42
CA GLU A 25 -10.40 -12.77 -0.21
C GLU A 25 -10.07 -13.33 1.19
N TYR A 26 -8.88 -13.03 1.70
CA TYR A 26 -8.35 -13.69 2.89
C TYR A 26 -8.18 -12.76 4.10
N ARG A 27 -8.29 -11.43 3.91
CA ARG A 27 -8.03 -10.42 4.95
C ARG A 27 -6.64 -10.57 5.61
N GLU A 28 -5.66 -11.06 4.84
CA GLU A 28 -4.28 -11.31 5.28
C GLU A 28 -3.43 -10.04 5.09
N PHE A 29 -3.65 -9.05 5.96
CA PHE A 29 -3.14 -7.69 5.75
C PHE A 29 -1.63 -7.57 5.82
N ALA A 30 -0.95 -8.25 6.75
CA ALA A 30 0.50 -8.19 6.86
C ALA A 30 1.20 -8.71 5.59
N ALA A 31 0.73 -9.84 5.05
CA ALA A 31 1.24 -10.41 3.81
C ALA A 31 0.92 -9.50 2.60
N ALA A 32 -0.30 -8.94 2.55
CA ALA A 32 -0.69 -7.99 1.52
C ALA A 32 0.20 -6.74 1.53
N ILE A 33 0.50 -6.16 2.70
CA ILE A 33 1.40 -5.00 2.82
C ILE A 33 2.79 -5.31 2.29
N THR A 34 3.35 -6.47 2.65
CA THR A 34 4.69 -6.87 2.22
C THR A 34 4.78 -7.03 0.70
N LEU A 35 3.85 -7.77 0.10
CA LEU A 35 3.84 -7.98 -1.35
C LEU A 35 3.54 -6.69 -2.13
N ALA A 36 2.56 -5.91 -1.67
CA ALA A 36 2.25 -4.62 -2.27
C ALA A 36 3.42 -3.63 -2.14
N GLY A 37 4.13 -3.63 -1.01
CA GLY A 37 5.31 -2.79 -0.81
C GLY A 37 6.47 -3.16 -1.73
N ALA A 38 6.70 -4.44 -1.98
CA ALA A 38 7.70 -4.90 -2.95
C ALA A 38 7.31 -4.48 -4.38
N ALA A 39 6.04 -4.67 -4.76
CA ALA A 39 5.52 -4.25 -6.06
C ALA A 39 5.61 -2.72 -6.25
N GLU A 40 5.22 -1.95 -5.24
CA GLU A 40 5.25 -0.49 -5.23
C GLU A 40 6.66 0.05 -5.47
N GLU A 41 7.68 -0.55 -4.85
CA GLU A 41 9.07 -0.14 -5.02
C GLU A 41 9.57 -0.39 -6.45
N VAL A 42 9.27 -1.55 -7.03
CA VAL A 42 9.70 -1.89 -8.41
C VAL A 42 8.98 -1.02 -9.44
N LEU A 43 7.65 -0.93 -9.34
CA LEU A 43 6.83 -0.12 -10.25
C LEU A 43 7.17 1.36 -10.10
N GLY A 44 7.38 1.85 -8.88
CA GLY A 44 7.77 3.23 -8.61
C GLY A 44 9.11 3.61 -9.22
N LYS A 45 10.12 2.71 -9.14
CA LYS A 45 11.41 2.92 -9.82
C LYS A 45 11.24 3.05 -11.34
N GLU A 46 10.35 2.27 -11.94
CA GLU A 46 10.06 2.36 -13.37
C GLU A 46 9.28 3.63 -13.73
N VAL A 47 8.33 4.07 -12.90
CA VAL A 47 7.64 5.36 -13.06
C VAL A 47 8.65 6.51 -13.06
N ASN A 48 9.57 6.53 -12.08
CA ASN A 48 10.64 7.51 -11.99
C ASN A 48 11.59 7.47 -13.20
N ARG A 49 11.93 6.28 -13.71
CA ARG A 49 12.75 6.12 -14.92
C ARG A 49 12.13 6.75 -16.16
N ARG A 50 10.79 6.79 -16.24
CA ARG A 50 10.05 7.48 -17.30
C ARG A 50 9.84 8.97 -17.04
N GLY A 51 10.53 9.54 -16.04
CA GLY A 51 10.43 10.97 -15.68
C GLY A 51 9.09 11.37 -15.05
N ARG A 52 8.31 10.40 -14.57
CA ARG A 52 7.01 10.63 -13.94
C ARG A 52 7.13 10.53 -12.43
N GLN A 53 6.20 11.17 -11.72
CA GLN A 53 6.21 11.21 -10.26
C GLN A 53 5.52 9.99 -9.65
N VAL A 54 6.20 9.32 -8.72
CA VAL A 54 5.64 8.16 -8.00
C VAL A 54 4.48 8.56 -7.09
N ALA A 55 3.55 7.61 -6.89
CA ALA A 55 2.35 7.80 -6.09
C ALA A 55 2.63 8.33 -4.66
N LEU A 56 3.66 7.79 -3.99
CA LEU A 56 4.07 8.25 -2.66
C LEU A 56 4.43 9.74 -2.66
N ASP A 57 5.26 10.17 -3.62
CA ASP A 57 5.74 11.55 -3.69
C ASP A 57 4.61 12.53 -3.97
N ARG A 58 3.66 12.15 -4.85
CA ARG A 58 2.48 12.98 -5.12
C ARG A 58 1.64 13.22 -3.87
N ARG A 59 1.52 12.21 -3.02
CA ARG A 59 0.76 12.29 -1.76
C ARG A 59 1.47 13.11 -0.71
N VAL A 60 2.77 12.88 -0.51
CA VAL A 60 3.56 13.63 0.46
C VAL A 60 3.56 15.12 0.10
N ILE A 61 3.73 15.49 -1.16
CA ILE A 61 3.67 16.90 -1.59
C ILE A 61 2.27 17.51 -1.38
N ARG A 62 1.20 16.73 -1.57
CA ARG A 62 -0.17 17.24 -1.44
C ARG A 62 -0.61 17.47 0.00
N TYR A 63 -0.12 16.66 0.95
CA TYR A 63 -0.67 16.60 2.31
C TYR A 63 0.31 16.95 3.42
N ALA A 64 1.61 17.07 3.15
CA ALA A 64 2.60 17.43 4.17
C ALA A 64 3.08 18.89 3.99
N ALA A 65 2.79 19.74 4.98
CA ALA A 65 3.49 21.02 5.19
C ALA A 65 4.83 20.85 5.93
N GLN A 66 5.15 19.61 6.33
CA GLN A 66 6.32 19.21 7.13
C GLN A 66 7.46 18.64 6.27
N ASP A 67 8.61 18.36 6.91
CA ASP A 67 9.78 17.73 6.29
C ASP A 67 9.39 16.48 5.49
N ARG A 68 9.69 16.50 4.19
CA ARG A 68 9.40 15.43 3.24
C ARG A 68 9.94 14.07 3.74
N LYS A 69 11.09 14.06 4.40
CA LYS A 69 11.71 12.82 4.89
C LYS A 69 10.86 12.16 5.96
N ASP A 70 10.35 12.94 6.91
CA ASP A 70 9.53 12.44 8.02
C ASP A 70 8.16 11.98 7.51
N ALA A 71 7.56 12.71 6.57
CA ALA A 71 6.32 12.29 5.92
C ALA A 71 6.46 10.96 5.16
N ILE A 72 7.59 10.76 4.46
CA ILE A 72 7.91 9.48 3.80
C ILE A 72 8.15 8.36 4.83
N ALA A 73 8.81 8.68 5.94
CA ALA A 73 9.06 7.71 7.01
C ALA A 73 7.73 7.25 7.62
N GLU A 74 6.84 8.17 7.96
CA GLU A 74 5.53 7.85 8.52
C GLU A 74 4.66 7.07 7.54
N ALA A 75 4.59 7.49 6.27
CA ALA A 75 3.85 6.77 5.23
C ALA A 75 4.37 5.34 4.98
N ASN A 76 5.59 5.02 5.42
CA ASN A 76 6.18 3.68 5.32
C ASN A 76 6.34 2.99 6.68
N ARG A 77 5.87 3.56 7.79
CA ARG A 77 6.09 3.07 9.15
C ARG A 77 5.68 1.61 9.31
N VAL A 78 4.42 1.28 8.99
CA VAL A 78 3.89 -0.09 9.14
C VAL A 78 4.62 -1.08 8.23
N ARG A 79 4.83 -0.72 6.96
CA ARG A 79 5.60 -1.57 6.03
C ARG A 79 7.01 -1.83 6.53
N ASN A 80 7.67 -0.82 7.09
CA ASN A 80 9.02 -0.94 7.63
C ASN A 80 9.05 -1.86 8.85
N ALA A 81 8.10 -1.70 9.78
CA ALA A 81 7.98 -2.59 10.93
C ALA A 81 7.69 -4.05 10.57
N LEU A 82 7.03 -4.32 9.44
CA LEU A 82 6.78 -5.69 8.98
C LEU A 82 8.00 -6.36 8.33
N LYS A 83 9.01 -5.59 7.89
CA LYS A 83 10.19 -6.12 7.18
C LYS A 83 11.49 -6.04 7.99
N HIS A 84 11.54 -5.17 8.97
CA HIS A 84 12.70 -4.91 9.79
C HIS A 84 12.38 -5.29 11.23
N PHE A 85 13.36 -5.88 11.90
CA PHE A 85 13.33 -6.13 13.33
C PHE A 85 14.73 -5.81 13.85
N GLY A 86 14.96 -4.55 14.18
CA GLY A 86 16.25 -4.06 14.66
C GLY A 86 16.51 -4.43 16.12
N ASP A 87 17.78 -4.47 16.52
CA ASP A 87 18.22 -4.84 17.89
C ASP A 87 17.63 -3.96 19.02
N HIS A 88 17.10 -2.79 18.69
CA HIS A 88 16.51 -1.83 19.62
C HIS A 88 15.03 -1.53 19.35
N GLU A 89 14.41 -2.27 18.42
CA GLU A 89 12.98 -2.12 18.14
C GLU A 89 12.15 -2.92 19.16
N GLN A 90 10.98 -2.38 19.50
CA GLN A 90 10.04 -3.09 20.35
C GLN A 90 9.52 -4.32 19.62
N SER A 91 9.21 -5.39 20.36
CA SER A 91 8.64 -6.61 19.78
C SER A 91 7.27 -6.40 19.15
N ASP A 92 6.56 -5.38 19.64
CA ASP A 92 5.14 -5.17 19.35
C ASP A 92 4.96 -3.89 18.54
N ILE A 93 3.95 -3.90 17.67
CA ILE A 93 3.49 -2.71 16.94
C ILE A 93 1.99 -2.50 17.10
N THR A 94 1.59 -1.25 17.26
CA THR A 94 0.19 -0.83 17.19
C THR A 94 -0.06 -0.15 15.84
N ALA A 95 -0.95 -0.73 15.04
CA ALA A 95 -1.34 -0.21 13.74
C ALA A 95 -2.70 -0.77 13.28
N ASP A 96 -3.44 0.03 12.52
CA ASP A 96 -4.53 -0.49 11.68
C ASP A 96 -3.93 -1.12 10.42
N LEU A 97 -3.86 -2.45 10.41
CA LEU A 97 -3.28 -3.20 9.31
C LEU A 97 -4.17 -3.17 8.05
N GLU A 98 -5.49 -3.10 8.20
CA GLU A 98 -6.41 -3.03 7.07
C GLU A 98 -6.25 -1.69 6.34
N GLU A 99 -6.18 -0.59 7.09
CA GLU A 99 -5.90 0.72 6.53
C GLU A 99 -4.49 0.80 5.91
N ALA A 100 -3.47 0.27 6.60
CA ALA A 100 -2.10 0.27 6.07
C ALA A 100 -1.99 -0.55 4.77
N ALA A 101 -2.66 -1.71 4.70
CA ALA A 101 -2.73 -2.53 3.50
C ALA A 101 -3.43 -1.80 2.36
N ARG A 102 -4.59 -1.18 2.63
CA ARG A 102 -5.32 -0.37 1.65
C ARG A 102 -4.43 0.72 1.05
N TRP A 103 -3.73 1.49 1.89
CA TRP A 103 -2.84 2.56 1.41
C TRP A 103 -1.69 2.03 0.56
N MET A 104 -1.10 0.89 0.95
CA MET A 104 0.00 0.30 0.19
C MET A 104 -0.46 -0.22 -1.18
N LEU A 105 -1.62 -0.89 -1.22
CA LEU A 105 -2.25 -1.38 -2.46
C LEU A 105 -2.61 -0.23 -3.39
N GLU A 106 -3.20 0.85 -2.87
CA GLU A 106 -3.55 2.03 -3.66
C GLU A 106 -2.31 2.66 -4.32
N ARG A 107 -1.21 2.82 -3.58
CA ARG A 107 0.06 3.33 -4.13
C ARG A 107 0.62 2.43 -5.23
N ALA A 108 0.59 1.11 -5.03
CA ALA A 108 1.09 0.15 -6.01
C ALA A 108 0.24 0.15 -7.29
N CYS A 109 -1.09 0.12 -7.16
CA CYS A 109 -2.04 0.22 -8.26
C CYS A 109 -1.90 1.55 -9.01
N GLU A 110 -1.72 2.66 -8.30
CA GLU A 110 -1.52 3.97 -8.90
C GLU A 110 -0.21 4.03 -9.72
N ASN A 111 0.88 3.43 -9.24
CA ASN A 111 2.11 3.31 -10.03
C ASN A 111 1.91 2.40 -11.26
N ALA A 112 1.21 1.27 -11.14
CA ALA A 112 0.91 0.40 -12.28
C ALA A 112 0.05 1.10 -13.33
N HIS A 113 -0.99 1.83 -12.90
CA HIS A 113 -1.85 2.61 -13.77
C HIS A 113 -1.06 3.71 -14.51
N GLN A 114 -0.15 4.41 -13.83
CA GLN A 114 0.76 5.34 -14.50
C GLN A 114 1.59 4.64 -15.58
N LEU A 115 2.04 3.41 -15.34
CA LEU A 115 2.78 2.62 -16.34
C LEU A 115 1.91 2.07 -17.48
N GLU A 116 0.60 2.37 -17.48
CA GLU A 116 -0.39 1.83 -18.42
C GLU A 116 -0.45 0.29 -18.37
N LEU A 117 -0.25 -0.26 -17.16
CA LEU A 117 -0.29 -1.69 -16.92
C LEU A 117 -1.66 -2.08 -16.37
N GLU A 118 -2.18 -3.20 -16.86
CA GLU A 118 -3.35 -3.84 -16.28
C GLU A 118 -2.97 -4.56 -14.99
N VAL A 119 -3.77 -4.34 -13.94
CA VAL A 119 -3.62 -5.01 -12.66
C VAL A 119 -4.87 -5.85 -12.43
N PRO A 120 -4.77 -7.19 -12.49
CA PRO A 120 -5.92 -8.02 -12.20
C PRO A 120 -6.45 -7.70 -10.78
N ARG A 121 -7.78 -7.75 -10.61
CA ARG A 121 -8.49 -7.40 -9.36
C ARG A 121 -8.43 -5.92 -8.94
N SER A 122 -7.81 -5.00 -9.69
CA SER A 122 -7.86 -3.57 -9.36
C SER A 122 -9.29 -3.02 -9.30
N ASP A 123 -10.16 -3.49 -10.20
CA ASP A 123 -11.57 -3.08 -10.25
C ASP A 123 -12.35 -3.60 -9.04
N ALA A 124 -12.10 -4.86 -8.64
CA ALA A 124 -12.69 -5.44 -7.45
C ALA A 124 -12.26 -4.69 -6.19
N PHE A 125 -10.99 -4.27 -6.11
CA PHE A 125 -10.49 -3.43 -5.03
C PHE A 125 -11.13 -2.04 -5.04
N GLY A 126 -11.30 -1.42 -6.21
CA GLY A 126 -12.03 -0.15 -6.36
C GLY A 126 -13.49 -0.25 -5.91
N ALA A 127 -14.19 -1.32 -6.29
CA ALA A 127 -15.56 -1.59 -5.88
C ALA A 127 -15.67 -1.81 -4.37
N TRP A 128 -14.75 -2.58 -3.78
CA TRP A 128 -14.66 -2.76 -2.33
C TRP A 128 -14.46 -1.42 -1.61
N TYR A 129 -13.54 -0.58 -2.09
CA TYR A 129 -13.26 0.72 -1.47
C TYR A 129 -14.47 1.66 -1.54
N HIS A 130 -15.17 1.70 -2.67
CA HIS A 130 -16.39 2.48 -2.82
C HIS A 130 -17.48 2.06 -1.84
N LYS A 131 -17.70 0.74 -1.70
CA LYS A 131 -18.66 0.19 -0.73
C LYS A 131 -18.30 0.59 0.70
N MET A 132 -17.04 0.44 1.09
CA MET A 132 -16.55 0.84 2.42
C MET A 132 -16.76 2.33 2.71
N LEU A 133 -16.56 3.20 1.72
CA LEU A 133 -16.79 4.65 1.88
C LEU A 133 -18.27 4.97 2.11
N ILE A 134 -19.18 4.29 1.40
CA ILE A 134 -20.62 4.44 1.60
C ILE A 134 -21.01 4.00 3.01
N GLU A 135 -20.55 2.82 3.44
CA GLU A 135 -20.84 2.28 4.77
C GLU A 135 -20.34 3.21 5.89
N ARG A 136 -19.13 3.78 5.75
CA ARG A 136 -18.60 4.75 6.71
C ARG A 136 -19.38 6.07 6.76
N HIS A 137 -19.92 6.55 5.64
CA HIS A 137 -20.76 7.75 5.62
C HIS A 137 -22.18 7.49 6.12
N ALA A 138 -22.68 6.26 5.96
CA ALA A 138 -24.00 5.85 6.42
C ALA A 138 -24.03 5.50 7.93
N ALA A 139 -22.87 5.23 8.54
CA ALA A 139 -22.77 4.97 9.97
C ALA A 139 -23.12 6.23 10.78
N PRO A 140 -23.98 6.13 11.82
CA PRO A 140 -24.25 7.24 12.71
C PRO A 140 -22.94 7.67 13.40
N PRO A 141 -22.77 8.96 13.75
CA PRO A 141 -21.57 9.42 14.45
C PRO A 141 -21.42 8.60 15.74
N THR A 142 -20.32 7.86 15.86
CA THR A 142 -19.95 7.18 17.11
C THR A 142 -19.79 8.23 18.19
N GLU A 143 -20.62 8.14 19.24
CA GLU A 143 -20.50 8.95 20.45
C GLU A 143 -19.05 8.90 20.94
N GLN A 144 -18.41 10.07 20.97
CA GLN A 144 -17.12 10.20 21.64
C GLN A 144 -17.36 9.86 23.13
N PRO A 145 -16.51 9.03 23.76
CA PRO A 145 -16.67 8.72 25.17
C PRO A 145 -16.60 10.03 25.94
N THR A 146 -17.69 10.34 26.65
CA THR A 146 -17.75 11.47 27.57
C THR A 146 -16.73 11.17 28.67
N ILE A 147 -15.67 11.98 28.73
CA ILE A 147 -14.72 11.94 29.84
C ILE A 147 -15.46 12.59 31.02
N GLU A 148 -15.92 11.78 31.96
CA GLU A 148 -16.29 12.21 33.32
C GLU A 148 -15.05 12.44 34.18
#